data_AF-A0A8S3E8I3-F1
#
_entry.id   AF-A0A8S3E8I3-F1
#
_cell.length_a   1.000
_cell.length_b   1.000
_cell.length_c   1.000
_cell.angle_alpha   90.00
_cell.angle_beta   90.00
_cell.angle_gamma   90.00
#
_symmetry.space_group_name_H-M   'P 1'
#
loop_
_entity.id
_entity.type
_entity.pdbx_description
1 polymer ?
#
loop_
_entity_poly.entity_id
_entity_poly.type
_entity_poly.pdbx_seq_one_letter_code
_entity_poly.pdbx_strand_id
1 'polypeptide(L)' 'SNFAVIEAGLKCTQGKCIVNSISLKEGEKDFLDKARKCKNYGAAVVVMAFDEQGQVKK' A
#
# COMPACT_ATOMS: atom_id res chain seq x y z
N SER A 1 -9.60 -4.81 -0.46
CA SER A 1 -8.65 -4.23 -1.45
C SER A 1 -7.56 -5.26 -1.71
N ASN A 2 -7.38 -5.74 -2.93
CA ASN A 2 -6.42 -6.82 -3.22
C ASN A 2 -5.05 -6.22 -3.63
N PHE A 3 -4.04 -6.36 -2.77
CA PHE A 3 -2.69 -5.84 -3.05
C PHE A 3 -2.03 -6.54 -4.26
N ALA A 4 -2.42 -7.78 -4.58
CA ALA A 4 -1.89 -8.48 -5.76
C ALA A 4 -2.21 -7.76 -7.08
N VAL A 5 -3.35 -7.07 -7.16
CA VAL A 5 -3.72 -6.26 -8.33
C VAL A 5 -2.81 -5.04 -8.46
N ILE A 6 -2.51 -4.37 -7.34
CA ILE A 6 -1.58 -3.24 -7.29
C ILE A 6 -0.18 -3.71 -7.72
N GLU A 7 0.27 -4.85 -7.18
CA GLU A 7 1.59 -5.42 -7.51
C GLU A 7 1.70 -5.81 -8.99
N ALA A 8 0.66 -6.36 -9.60
CA ALA A 8 0.63 -6.61 -11.03
C ALA A 8 0.76 -5.32 -11.85
N GLY A 9 0.06 -4.25 -11.45
CA GLY A 9 0.18 -2.92 -12.10
C GLY A 9 1.58 -2.32 -12.00
N LEU A 10 2.22 -2.43 -10.83
CA LEU A 10 3.60 -1.95 -10.61
C LEU A 10 4.63 -2.69 -11.47
N LYS A 11 4.44 -3.99 -11.73
CA LYS A 11 5.33 -4.78 -12.60
C LYS A 11 5.27 -4.37 -14.07
N CYS A 12 4.12 -3.88 -14.52
CA CYS A 12 3.86 -3.59 -15.94
C CYS A 12 3.97 -2.11 -16.31
N THR A 13 4.19 -1.22 -15.35
CA THR A 13 4.22 0.23 -15.59
C THR A 13 5.64 0.78 -15.50
N GLN A 14 6.08 1.51 -16.51
CA GLN A 14 7.35 2.23 -16.49
C GLN A 14 7.18 3.60 -15.84
N GLY A 15 8.13 3.99 -14.99
CA GLY A 15 8.15 5.29 -14.31
C GLY A 15 7.61 5.22 -12.88
N LYS A 16 7.36 6.40 -12.28
CA LYS A 16 6.92 6.51 -10.88
C LYS A 16 5.40 6.44 -10.77
N CYS A 17 4.90 5.35 -10.21
CA CYS A 17 3.49 5.17 -9.91
C CYS A 17 3.11 5.71 -8.51
N ILE A 18 1.82 5.93 -8.30
CA ILE A 18 1.24 6.21 -6.98
C ILE A 18 0.36 5.03 -6.59
N VAL A 19 0.72 4.32 -5.52
CA VAL A 19 -0.08 3.24 -4.94
C VAL A 19 -1.19 3.83 -4.08
N ASN A 20 -2.43 3.53 -4.40
CA ASN A 20 -3.62 3.94 -3.64
C ASN A 20 -4.45 2.70 -3.27
N SER A 21 -4.34 2.16 -2.05
CA SER A 21 -3.60 2.63 -0.87
C SER A 21 -3.08 1.44 -0.04
N ILE A 22 -2.28 1.74 0.99
CA ILE A 22 -1.95 0.79 2.08
C ILE A 22 -2.42 1.36 3.42
N SER A 23 -2.56 0.52 4.44
CA SER A 23 -3.06 0.89 5.77
C SER A 23 -2.59 -0.09 6.84
N LEU A 24 -2.76 0.23 8.12
CA LEU A 24 -2.48 -0.66 9.25
C LEU A 24 -3.61 -1.65 9.55
N LYS A 25 -4.72 -1.61 8.80
CA LYS A 25 -5.90 -2.50 8.96
C LYS A 25 -5.58 -3.98 9.24
N GLU A 26 -4.59 -4.55 8.54
CA GLU A 26 -4.22 -5.97 8.65
C GLU A 26 -2.95 -6.18 9.52
N GLY A 27 -2.57 -5.16 10.29
CA GLY A 27 -1.40 -5.18 11.17
C GLY A 27 -0.12 -4.57 10.59
N GLU A 28 0.81 -4.23 11.48
CA GLU A 28 2.10 -3.62 11.16
C GLU A 28 2.94 -4.48 10.19
N LYS A 29 2.96 -5.81 10.38
CA LYS A 29 3.74 -6.71 9.52
C LYS A 29 3.28 -6.64 8.06
N ASP A 30 1.97 -6.70 7.83
CA ASP A 30 1.40 -6.60 6.49
C ASP A 30 1.66 -5.22 5.86
N PHE A 31 1.54 -4.15 6.66
CA PHE A 31 1.89 -2.80 6.23
C PHE A 31 3.35 -2.68 5.80
N LEU A 32 4.28 -3.19 6.61
CA LEU A 32 5.73 -3.16 6.33
C LEU A 32 6.09 -3.97 5.08
N ASP A 33 5.49 -5.14 4.90
CA ASP A 33 5.70 -5.98 3.72
C ASP A 33 5.23 -5.27 2.44
N LYS A 34 4.04 -4.65 2.47
CA LYS A 34 3.49 -3.87 1.36
C LYS A 34 4.31 -2.60 1.09
N ALA A 35 4.71 -1.87 2.13
CA ALA A 35 5.54 -0.68 2.03
C ALA A 35 6.93 -0.99 1.43
N ARG A 36 7.55 -2.11 1.84
CA ARG A 36 8.82 -2.57 1.27
C ARG A 36 8.68 -2.88 -0.22
N LYS A 37 7.59 -3.54 -0.64
CA LYS A 37 7.30 -3.75 -2.05
C LYS A 37 7.17 -2.42 -2.81
N CYS A 38 6.38 -1.48 -2.31
CA CYS A 38 6.22 -0.16 -2.95
C CYS A 38 7.55 0.59 -3.09
N LYS A 39 8.40 0.55 -2.05
CA LYS A 39 9.76 1.11 -2.07
C LYS A 39 10.64 0.45 -3.14
N ASN A 40 10.59 -0.87 -3.27
CA ASN A 40 11.38 -1.61 -4.27
C ASN A 40 10.95 -1.27 -5.71
N TYR A 41 9.66 -1.02 -5.94
CA TYR A 41 9.16 -0.52 -7.24
C TYR A 41 9.37 1.00 -7.43
N GLY A 42 9.88 1.73 -6.43
CA GLY A 42 10.08 3.17 -6.51
C GLY A 42 8.77 3.98 -6.57
N ALA A 43 7.67 3.42 -6.08
CA ALA A 43 6.35 4.05 -6.10
C ALA A 43 6.13 4.98 -4.89
N ALA A 44 5.43 6.09 -5.12
CA ALA A 44 4.83 6.87 -4.04
C ALA A 44 3.57 6.15 -3.52
N VAL A 45 3.14 6.46 -2.29
CA VAL A 45 2.08 5.69 -1.61
C VAL A 45 1.11 6.59 -0.87
N VAL A 46 -0.19 6.36 -1.07
CA VAL A 46 -1.27 6.88 -0.22
C VAL A 46 -1.43 5.94 0.97
N VAL A 47 -1.29 6.49 2.18
CA VAL A 47 -1.50 5.76 3.43
C VAL A 47 -2.85 6.17 4.01
N MET A 48 -3.76 5.20 4.17
CA MET A 48 -5.03 5.46 4.82
C MET A 48 -4.85 5.52 6.33
N ALA A 49 -5.49 6.49 6.98
CA ALA A 49 -5.68 6.51 8.43
C ALA A 49 -6.73 5.46 8.84
N PHE A 50 -6.34 4.19 8.69
CA PHE A 50 -7.14 3.01 9.01
C PHE A 50 -6.20 1.98 9.64
N ASP A 51 -6.48 1.56 10.85
CA ASP A 51 -5.73 0.57 11.61
C ASP A 51 -6.61 -0.63 12.03
N GLU A 52 -6.09 -1.50 12.88
CA GLU A 52 -6.77 -2.70 13.38
C GLU A 52 -8.04 -2.38 14.18
N GLN A 53 -8.16 -1.15 14.70
CA GLN A 53 -9.34 -0.68 15.44
C GLN A 53 -10.39 -0.06 14.51
N GLY A 54 -10.06 0.08 13.22
CA GLY A 54 -10.96 0.57 12.19
C GLY A 54 -10.47 1.86 11.55
N GLN A 55 -11.40 2.54 10.89
CA GLN A 55 -11.12 3.83 10.27
C GLN A 55 -11.08 4.93 11.33
N VAL A 56 -10.08 5.82 11.23
CA VAL A 56 -10.06 7.05 12.03
C VAL A 56 -11.29 7.89 11.67
N LYS A 57 -12.06 8.28 12.69
CA LYS A 57 -13.18 9.20 12.56
C LYS A 57 -12.70 10.62 12.85
N LYS A 58 -13.30 11.60 12.17
CA LYS A 58 -13.07 13.02 12.43
C LYS A 58 -13.59 13.44 13.80
#